data_AF-A0A1Q7UN02-F1
#
_entry.id   AF-A0A1Q7UN02-F1
#
_cell.length_a   1.000
_cell.length_b   1.000
_cell.length_c   1.000
_cell.angle_alpha   90.00
_cell.angle_beta   90.00
_cell.angle_gamma   90.00
#
_symmetry.space_group_name_H-M   'P 1'
#
loop_
_entity.id
_entity.type
_entity.pdbx_description
1 polymer ?
#
loop_
_entity_poly.entity_id
_entity_poly.type
_entity_poly.pdbx_seq_one_letter_code
_entity_poly.pdbx_strand_id
1 'polypeptide(L)'
;MPVAMTSIHVFNFLELAGFLVLWIVLFECAHVLVALLRHGPLIGWAVSPLGVTVMFLYEPSTLYIWLNVLFPALISGFVIYVGFFSSLAPIAFPRHPLIELIVIAVGVLLSSGVDLFNALRDLRYPLWGEARILRSIQLLRASWATIHFTPFGLSYLHDRFGSSPNELLQAL
;
A
#
# COMPACT_ATOMS: atom_id res chain seq x y z
N MET A 1 -6.65 45.55 -0.32
CA MET A 1 -6.84 45.16 1.09
C MET A 1 -6.00 43.93 1.35
N PRO A 2 -5.23 43.87 2.43
CA PRO A 2 -4.09 42.96 2.53
C PRO A 2 -4.58 41.52 2.58
N VAL A 3 -4.12 40.71 1.63
CA VAL A 3 -4.17 39.26 1.70
C VAL A 3 -3.37 38.89 2.93
N ALA A 4 -4.06 38.59 4.03
CA ALA A 4 -3.43 38.04 5.21
C ALA A 4 -2.70 36.76 4.76
N MET A 5 -1.38 36.81 4.71
CA MET A 5 -0.55 35.63 4.53
C MET A 5 -0.79 34.76 5.78
N THR A 6 -1.78 33.89 5.72
CA THR A 6 -1.98 32.83 6.71
C THR A 6 -0.84 31.84 6.50
N SER A 7 0.27 32.13 7.16
CA SER A 7 1.45 31.28 7.19
C SER A 7 1.09 29.91 7.74
N ILE A 8 1.47 28.86 7.01
CA ILE A 8 1.43 27.49 7.50
C ILE A 8 2.33 27.42 8.73
N HIS A 9 1.76 27.16 9.90
CA HIS A 9 2.50 27.01 11.14
C HIS A 9 2.47 25.55 11.58
N VAL A 10 3.64 24.95 11.68
CA VAL A 10 3.82 23.63 12.32
C VAL A 10 3.88 23.91 13.81
N PHE A 11 2.83 23.51 14.54
CA PHE A 11 2.75 23.77 15.98
C PHE A 11 3.70 22.89 16.76
N ASN A 12 3.89 21.63 16.31
CA ASN A 12 4.74 20.68 17.01
C ASN A 12 5.25 19.59 16.04
N PHE A 13 6.57 19.54 15.84
CA PHE A 13 7.20 18.53 14.99
C PHE A 13 6.98 17.10 15.51
N LEU A 14 6.84 16.92 16.83
CA LEU A 14 6.60 15.61 17.43
C LEU A 14 5.19 15.10 17.11
N GLU A 15 4.18 15.98 17.15
CA GLU A 15 2.82 15.65 16.75
C GLU A 15 2.72 15.36 15.25
N LEU A 16 3.44 16.12 14.42
CA LEU A 16 3.54 15.85 12.99
C LEU A 16 4.17 14.47 12.71
N ALA A 17 5.28 14.15 13.38
CA ALA A 17 5.94 12.85 13.24
C ALA A 17 5.02 11.71 13.71
N GLY A 18 4.36 11.87 14.86
CA GLY A 18 3.38 10.91 15.37
C GLY A 18 2.20 10.70 14.40
N PHE A 19 1.70 11.79 13.81
CA PHE A 19 0.66 11.75 12.80
C PHE A 19 1.09 11.00 11.54
N LEU A 20 2.29 11.28 11.01
CA LEU A 20 2.81 10.57 9.82
C LEU A 20 2.98 9.08 10.09
N VAL A 21 3.51 8.70 11.25
CA VAL A 21 3.64 7.29 11.65
C VAL A 21 2.26 6.62 11.74
N LEU A 22 1.30 7.26 12.40
CA LEU A 22 -0.06 6.74 12.51
C LEU A 22 -0.73 6.61 11.13
N TRP A 23 -0.53 7.57 10.25
CA TRP A 23 -1.04 7.55 8.88
C TRP A 23 -0.50 6.36 8.09
N ILE A 24 0.82 6.13 8.12
CA ILE A 24 1.46 4.99 7.46
C ILE A 24 0.93 3.67 8.06
N VAL A 25 0.86 3.56 9.40
CA VAL A 25 0.39 2.35 10.07
C VAL A 25 -1.06 2.02 9.69
N LEU A 26 -1.96 3.01 9.72
CA LEU A 26 -3.37 2.80 9.36
C LEU A 26 -3.54 2.46 7.88
N PHE A 27 -2.73 3.06 7.01
CA PHE A 27 -2.70 2.74 5.59
C PHE A 27 -2.29 1.28 5.35
N GLU A 28 -1.20 0.83 5.96
CA GLU A 28 -0.75 -0.58 5.88
C GLU A 28 -1.77 -1.55 6.50
N CYS A 29 -2.37 -1.19 7.64
CA CYS A 29 -3.44 -1.98 8.24
C CYS A 29 -4.63 -2.14 7.30
N ALA A 30 -4.96 -1.13 6.48
CA ALA A 30 -6.02 -1.23 5.49
C ALA A 30 -5.68 -2.27 4.40
N HIS A 31 -4.44 -2.29 3.91
CA HIS A 31 -3.98 -3.33 2.98
C HIS A 31 -4.02 -4.72 3.58
N VAL A 32 -3.56 -4.87 4.82
CA VAL A 32 -3.59 -6.16 5.54
C VAL A 32 -5.04 -6.61 5.75
N LEU A 33 -5.96 -5.71 6.07
CA LEU A 33 -7.37 -6.05 6.23
C LEU A 33 -7.97 -6.56 4.92
N VAL A 34 -7.70 -5.87 3.81
CA VAL A 34 -8.14 -6.31 2.48
C VAL A 34 -7.53 -7.69 2.16
N ALA A 35 -6.24 -7.91 2.46
CA ALA A 35 -5.57 -9.20 2.33
C ALA A 35 -6.26 -10.35 3.06
N LEU A 36 -6.67 -10.11 4.32
CA LEU A 36 -7.34 -11.13 5.13
C LEU A 36 -8.71 -11.52 4.56
N LEU A 37 -9.40 -10.58 3.92
CA LEU A 37 -10.70 -10.81 3.28
C LEU A 37 -10.60 -11.65 1.99
N ARG A 38 -9.41 -11.82 1.40
CA ARG A 38 -9.24 -12.50 0.10
C ARG A 38 -9.47 -14.02 0.14
N HIS A 39 -9.48 -14.65 1.32
CA HIS A 39 -9.70 -16.09 1.53
C HIS A 39 -9.15 -16.97 0.40
N GLY A 40 -7.82 -17.09 0.30
CA GLY A 40 -7.15 -17.89 -0.73
C GLY A 40 -5.87 -18.54 -0.23
N PRO A 41 -5.36 -19.58 -0.93
CA PRO A 41 -4.09 -20.21 -0.60
C PRO A 41 -2.94 -19.22 -0.75
N LEU A 42 -2.39 -18.84 0.40
CA LEU A 42 -1.31 -17.88 0.53
C LEU A 42 0.03 -18.58 0.29
N ILE A 43 0.77 -18.14 -0.72
CA ILE A 43 2.12 -18.63 -1.03
C ILE A 43 3.14 -18.03 -0.06
N GLY A 44 2.98 -16.74 0.25
CA GLY A 44 3.89 -16.04 1.14
C GLY A 44 3.50 -14.58 1.29
N TRP A 45 4.20 -13.91 2.18
CA TRP A 45 4.14 -12.47 2.36
C TRP A 45 5.55 -11.91 2.34
N ALA A 46 5.68 -10.65 1.99
CA ALA A 46 6.94 -9.96 2.00
C ALA A 46 6.78 -8.61 2.66
N VAL A 47 7.78 -8.25 3.46
CA VAL A 47 7.83 -6.96 4.15
C VAL A 47 8.89 -6.13 3.45
N SER A 48 8.47 -4.99 2.90
CA SER A 48 9.33 -4.03 2.20
C SER A 48 9.27 -2.67 2.91
N PRO A 49 10.23 -1.76 2.66
CA PRO A 49 10.12 -0.37 3.14
C PRO A 49 8.87 0.36 2.64
N LEU A 50 8.28 -0.14 1.54
CA LEU A 50 7.07 0.39 0.91
C LEU A 50 5.78 -0.26 1.42
N GLY A 51 5.88 -1.21 2.37
CA GLY A 51 4.72 -1.89 2.95
C GLY A 51 4.76 -3.41 2.89
N VAL A 52 3.64 -4.03 3.27
CA VAL A 52 3.45 -5.48 3.28
C VAL A 52 2.77 -5.95 2.00
N THR A 53 3.44 -6.81 1.24
CA THR A 53 2.89 -7.42 0.02
C THR A 53 2.61 -8.90 0.24
N VAL A 54 1.44 -9.36 -0.16
CA VAL A 54 1.01 -10.77 -0.01
C VAL A 54 0.84 -11.43 -1.36
N MET A 55 1.36 -12.65 -1.48
CA MET A 55 1.35 -13.46 -2.68
C MET A 55 0.33 -14.59 -2.54
N PHE A 56 -0.71 -14.54 -3.36
CA PHE A 56 -1.75 -15.57 -3.44
C PHE A 56 -1.62 -16.34 -4.75
N LEU A 57 -1.95 -17.63 -4.73
CA LEU A 57 -1.88 -18.50 -5.90
C LEU A 57 -2.95 -18.13 -6.95
N TYR A 58 -4.18 -17.89 -6.49
CA TYR A 58 -5.30 -17.60 -7.40
C TYR A 58 -5.38 -16.13 -7.77
N GLU A 59 -6.00 -15.89 -8.93
CA GLU A 59 -6.22 -14.56 -9.47
C GLU A 59 -7.04 -13.67 -8.51
N PRO A 60 -6.62 -12.42 -8.27
CA PRO A 60 -7.49 -11.48 -7.59
C PRO A 60 -8.67 -11.20 -8.50
N SER A 61 -9.88 -11.32 -7.97
CA SER A 61 -11.07 -10.86 -8.68
C SER A 61 -10.94 -9.36 -8.98
N THR A 62 -11.55 -8.88 -10.06
CA THR A 62 -11.56 -7.44 -10.39
C THR A 62 -12.03 -6.59 -9.22
N LEU A 63 -13.03 -7.08 -8.47
CA LEU A 63 -13.51 -6.46 -7.23
C LEU A 63 -12.38 -6.31 -6.21
N TYR A 64 -11.61 -7.38 -5.99
CA TYR A 64 -10.51 -7.38 -5.04
C TYR A 64 -9.37 -6.44 -5.47
N ILE A 65 -9.06 -6.37 -6.77
CA ILE A 65 -8.08 -5.41 -7.31
C ILE A 65 -8.50 -3.98 -6.95
N TRP A 66 -9.78 -3.63 -7.16
CA TRP A 66 -10.30 -2.30 -6.81
C TRP A 66 -10.35 -2.07 -5.30
N LEU A 67 -10.75 -3.06 -4.50
CA LEU A 67 -10.74 -2.95 -3.04
C LEU A 67 -9.34 -2.64 -2.50
N ASN A 68 -8.31 -3.27 -3.07
CA ASN A 68 -6.92 -3.06 -2.66
C ASN A 68 -6.39 -1.65 -2.98
N VAL A 69 -7.07 -0.89 -3.84
CA VAL A 69 -6.75 0.51 -4.12
C VAL A 69 -7.68 1.45 -3.35
N LEU A 70 -8.99 1.24 -3.48
CA LEU A 70 -10.01 2.15 -2.98
C LEU A 70 -10.08 2.16 -1.45
N PHE A 71 -9.98 1.00 -0.80
CA PHE A 71 -10.10 0.95 0.65
C PHE A 71 -8.92 1.63 1.36
N PRO A 72 -7.65 1.34 1.04
CA PRO A 72 -6.51 2.08 1.59
C PRO A 72 -6.54 3.58 1.23
N ALA A 73 -6.96 3.94 0.02
CA ALA A 73 -7.12 5.33 -0.38
C ALA A 73 -8.16 6.08 0.46
N LEU A 74 -9.29 5.44 0.77
CA LEU A 74 -10.34 6.01 1.63
C LEU A 74 -9.84 6.19 3.06
N ILE A 75 -9.15 5.19 3.62
CA ILE A 75 -8.55 5.28 4.95
C ILE A 75 -7.50 6.39 5.00
N SER A 76 -6.62 6.46 4.01
CA SER A 76 -5.62 7.51 3.86
C SER A 76 -6.27 8.91 3.82
N GLY A 77 -7.27 9.10 2.96
CA GLY A 77 -8.00 10.36 2.85
C GLY A 77 -8.72 10.75 4.13
N PHE A 78 -9.33 9.78 4.83
CA PHE A 78 -9.97 10.01 6.12
C PHE A 78 -8.97 10.44 7.20
N VAL A 79 -7.82 9.75 7.29
CA VAL A 79 -6.77 10.09 8.26
C VAL A 79 -6.17 11.46 7.97
N ILE A 80 -5.94 11.82 6.72
CA ILE A 80 -5.48 13.17 6.33
C ILE A 80 -6.52 14.22 6.69
N TYR A 81 -7.80 13.96 6.41
CA TYR A 81 -8.87 14.90 6.70
C TYR A 81 -9.01 15.16 8.21
N VAL A 82 -9.14 14.09 9.00
CA VAL A 82 -9.23 14.18 10.47
C VAL A 82 -7.93 14.75 11.03
N GLY A 83 -6.78 14.32 10.50
CA GLY A 83 -5.46 14.72 10.94
C GLY A 83 -5.17 16.20 10.77
N PHE A 84 -5.50 16.80 9.63
CA PHE A 84 -5.15 18.20 9.35
C PHE A 84 -6.28 19.21 9.57
N PHE A 85 -7.54 18.77 9.65
CA PHE A 85 -8.69 19.69 9.74
C PHE A 85 -9.50 19.57 11.04
N SER A 86 -9.17 18.62 11.93
CA SER A 86 -9.75 18.53 13.27
C SER A 86 -8.96 19.33 14.32
N SER A 87 -9.39 19.27 15.58
CA SER A 87 -8.67 19.85 16.73
C SER A 87 -7.33 19.18 17.02
N LEU A 88 -7.02 18.05 16.38
CA LEU A 88 -5.76 17.31 16.52
C LEU A 88 -4.71 17.76 15.49
N ALA A 89 -4.94 18.87 14.78
CA ALA A 89 -4.11 19.28 13.65
C ALA A 89 -2.69 19.74 14.06
N PRO A 90 -1.63 19.04 13.61
CA PRO A 90 -0.26 19.46 13.88
C PRO A 90 0.15 20.70 13.06
N ILE A 91 -0.63 21.02 12.02
CA ILE A 91 -0.41 22.14 11.10
C ILE A 91 -1.73 22.91 10.92
N ALA A 92 -1.68 24.24 11.09
CA ALA A 92 -2.83 25.09 10.76
C ALA A 92 -2.95 25.27 9.25
N PHE A 93 -3.96 24.65 8.64
CA PHE A 93 -4.39 24.97 7.28
C PHE A 93 -5.60 25.92 7.30
N PRO A 94 -5.68 26.87 6.35
CA PRO A 94 -6.89 27.66 6.16
C PRO A 94 -8.06 26.74 5.79
N ARG A 95 -9.21 26.89 6.46
CA ARG A 95 -10.44 26.12 6.20
C ARG A 95 -11.15 26.62 4.93
N HIS A 96 -10.51 26.43 3.80
CA HIS A 96 -11.11 26.63 2.49
C HIS A 96 -11.35 25.27 1.83
N PRO A 97 -12.55 25.02 1.27
CA PRO A 97 -12.91 23.71 0.73
C PRO A 97 -11.99 23.28 -0.43
N LEU A 98 -11.46 24.24 -1.20
CA LEU A 98 -10.48 23.97 -2.26
C LEU A 98 -9.13 23.50 -1.69
N ILE A 99 -8.66 24.11 -0.60
CA ILE A 99 -7.39 23.74 0.03
C ILE A 99 -7.52 22.36 0.68
N GLU A 100 -8.63 22.10 1.36
CA GLU A 100 -8.98 20.78 1.90
C GLU A 100 -8.95 19.69 0.83
N LEU A 101 -9.64 19.93 -0.29
CA LEU A 101 -9.65 19.00 -1.41
C LEU A 101 -8.25 18.73 -1.97
N ILE A 102 -7.44 19.79 -2.15
CA ILE A 102 -6.07 19.66 -2.68
C ILE A 102 -5.19 18.86 -1.72
N VAL A 103 -5.21 19.15 -0.42
CA VAL A 103 -4.38 18.46 0.59
C VAL A 103 -4.74 16.97 0.65
N ILE A 104 -6.03 16.65 0.69
CA ILE A 104 -6.51 15.26 0.69
C ILE A 104 -6.11 14.57 -0.62
N ALA A 105 -6.36 15.21 -1.77
CA ALA A 105 -6.04 14.63 -3.06
C ALA A 105 -4.54 14.33 -3.20
N VAL A 106 -3.67 15.25 -2.78
CA VAL A 106 -2.21 15.06 -2.81
C VAL A 106 -1.79 13.90 -1.89
N GLY A 107 -2.27 13.84 -0.65
CA GLY A 107 -1.89 12.74 0.25
C GLY A 107 -2.42 11.37 -0.20
N VAL A 108 -3.64 11.32 -0.76
CA VAL A 108 -4.17 10.09 -1.37
C VAL A 108 -3.38 9.69 -2.61
N LEU A 109 -3.00 10.65 -3.47
CA LEU A 109 -2.16 10.38 -4.64
C LEU A 109 -0.77 9.86 -4.26
N LEU A 110 -0.16 10.43 -3.20
CA LEU A 110 1.15 9.99 -2.72
C LEU A 110 1.11 8.58 -2.12
N SER A 111 0.06 8.27 -1.37
CA SER A 111 -0.11 6.95 -0.73
C SER A 111 -0.56 5.87 -1.71
N SER A 112 -1.62 6.10 -2.49
CA SER A 112 -2.27 5.07 -3.32
C SER A 112 -1.99 5.19 -4.83
N GLY A 113 -1.14 6.12 -5.27
CA GLY A 113 -0.84 6.31 -6.69
C GLY A 113 -0.14 5.10 -7.32
N VAL A 114 0.78 4.47 -6.58
CA VAL A 114 1.47 3.25 -7.00
C VAL A 114 0.49 2.08 -7.09
N ASP A 115 -0.42 1.95 -6.13
CA ASP A 115 -1.46 0.91 -6.13
C ASP A 115 -2.40 1.05 -7.30
N LEU A 116 -2.83 2.28 -7.61
CA LEU A 116 -3.67 2.57 -8.76
C LEU A 116 -2.96 2.19 -10.07
N PHE A 117 -1.68 2.55 -10.21
CA PHE A 117 -0.90 2.19 -11.39
C PHE A 117 -0.76 0.65 -11.53
N ASN A 118 -0.47 -0.04 -10.42
CA ASN A 118 -0.35 -1.49 -10.40
C ASN A 118 -1.68 -2.17 -10.73
N ALA A 119 -2.79 -1.67 -10.19
CA ALA A 119 -4.14 -2.16 -10.49
C ALA A 119 -4.50 -1.97 -11.97
N LEU A 120 -4.24 -0.79 -12.54
CA LEU A 120 -4.47 -0.53 -13.96
C LEU A 120 -3.62 -1.43 -14.86
N ARG A 121 -2.35 -1.66 -14.48
CA ARG A 121 -1.46 -2.58 -15.18
C ARG A 121 -1.97 -4.02 -15.11
N ASP A 122 -2.46 -4.46 -13.94
CA ASP A 122 -2.99 -5.81 -13.74
C ASP A 122 -4.30 -6.04 -14.49
N LEU A 123 -5.14 -5.01 -14.64
CA LEU A 123 -6.34 -5.06 -15.47
C LEU A 123 -6.01 -5.08 -16.96
N ARG A 124 -4.98 -4.35 -17.40
CA ARG A 124 -4.59 -4.25 -18.82
C ARG A 124 -3.78 -5.45 -19.30
N TYR A 125 -2.93 -6.00 -18.44
CA TYR A 125 -2.05 -7.13 -18.74
C TYR A 125 -2.16 -8.19 -17.64
N PRO A 126 -3.25 -8.97 -17.62
CA PRO A 126 -3.47 -9.95 -16.57
C PRO A 126 -2.43 -11.08 -16.70
N LEU A 127 -1.56 -11.21 -15.70
CA LEU A 127 -0.60 -12.31 -15.60
C LEU A 127 -1.19 -13.46 -14.80
N TRP A 128 -1.08 -14.68 -15.31
CA TRP A 128 -1.78 -15.85 -14.77
C TRP A 128 -0.79 -16.82 -14.11
N GLY A 129 -1.24 -17.49 -13.04
CA GLY A 129 -0.50 -18.55 -12.35
C GLY A 129 0.95 -18.17 -12.02
N GLU A 130 1.89 -18.95 -12.55
CA GLU A 130 3.34 -18.85 -12.30
C GLU A 130 3.95 -17.52 -12.72
N ALA A 131 3.52 -16.97 -13.86
CA ALA A 131 4.08 -15.72 -14.38
C ALA A 131 3.81 -14.54 -13.44
N ARG A 132 2.65 -14.55 -12.76
CA ARG A 132 2.31 -13.57 -11.72
C ARG A 132 3.21 -13.72 -10.51
N ILE A 133 3.44 -14.97 -10.06
CA ILE A 133 4.27 -15.28 -8.89
C ILE A 133 5.72 -14.84 -9.15
N LEU A 134 6.29 -15.19 -10.31
CA LEU A 134 7.64 -14.79 -10.68
C LEU A 134 7.79 -13.28 -10.77
N ARG A 135 6.82 -12.57 -11.38
CA ARG A 135 6.82 -11.10 -11.40
C ARG A 135 6.80 -10.53 -9.98
N SER A 136 5.94 -11.04 -9.10
CA SER A 136 5.85 -10.57 -7.72
C SER A 136 7.16 -10.80 -6.97
N ILE A 137 7.80 -11.96 -7.14
CA ILE A 137 9.10 -12.27 -6.52
C ILE A 137 10.19 -11.32 -7.05
N GLN A 138 10.25 -11.07 -8.37
CA GLN A 138 11.20 -10.14 -8.97
C GLN A 138 11.03 -8.70 -8.43
N LEU A 139 9.79 -8.22 -8.35
CA LEU A 139 9.49 -6.89 -7.80
C LEU A 139 9.91 -6.78 -6.33
N LEU A 140 9.60 -7.82 -5.54
CA LEU A 140 9.93 -7.86 -4.12
C LEU A 140 11.45 -7.85 -3.90
N ARG A 141 12.19 -8.61 -4.69
CA ARG A 141 13.65 -8.60 -4.67
C ARG A 141 14.23 -7.22 -5.02
N ALA A 142 13.69 -6.55 -6.03
CA ALA A 142 14.11 -5.21 -6.40
C ALA A 142 13.84 -4.18 -5.27
N SER A 143 12.81 -4.41 -4.46
CA SER A 143 12.38 -3.54 -3.36
C SER A 143 13.05 -3.79 -2.01
N TRP A 144 14.14 -4.58 -1.96
CA TRP A 144 14.82 -4.96 -0.71
C TRP A 144 13.88 -5.63 0.31
N ALA A 145 12.84 -6.31 -0.19
CA ALA A 145 11.85 -6.93 0.66
C ALA A 145 12.37 -8.23 1.29
N THR A 146 12.00 -8.47 2.54
CA THR A 146 12.19 -9.77 3.17
C THR A 146 10.99 -10.64 2.85
N ILE A 147 11.21 -11.71 2.08
CA ILE A 147 10.15 -12.61 1.61
C ILE A 147 10.03 -13.81 2.56
N HIS A 148 8.83 -14.05 3.06
CA HIS A 148 8.46 -15.18 3.90
C HIS A 148 7.48 -16.08 3.16
N PHE A 149 7.86 -17.33 2.97
CA PHE A 149 7.00 -18.34 2.34
C PHE A 149 6.22 -19.12 3.39
N THR A 150 4.96 -19.43 3.09
CA THR A 150 4.16 -20.34 3.92
C THR A 150 4.54 -21.79 3.62
N PRO A 151 4.18 -22.78 4.47
CA PRO A 151 4.37 -24.19 4.16
C PRO A 151 3.75 -24.60 2.81
N PHE A 152 2.59 -24.03 2.47
CA PHE A 152 1.96 -24.22 1.17
C PHE A 152 2.79 -23.64 0.01
N GLY A 153 3.35 -22.43 0.20
CA GLY A 153 4.20 -21.81 -0.80
C GLY A 153 5.49 -22.59 -1.04
N LEU A 154 6.09 -23.15 0.02
CA LEU A 154 7.27 -24.01 -0.08
C LEU A 154 7.00 -25.26 -0.91
N SER A 155 5.91 -25.99 -0.62
CA SER A 155 5.51 -27.16 -1.42
C SER A 155 5.19 -26.76 -2.85
N TYR A 156 4.47 -25.65 -3.05
CA TYR A 156 4.13 -25.18 -4.39
C TYR A 156 5.37 -24.83 -5.23
N LEU A 157 6.36 -24.13 -4.64
CA LEU A 157 7.59 -23.79 -5.35
C LEU A 157 8.40 -25.03 -5.70
N HIS A 158 8.48 -25.99 -4.78
CA HIS A 158 9.18 -27.24 -5.01
C HIS A 158 8.51 -28.06 -6.12
N ASP A 159 7.20 -28.25 -6.05
CA ASP A 159 6.44 -29.05 -7.03
C ASP A 159 6.43 -28.42 -8.42
N ARG A 160 6.40 -27.08 -8.48
CA ARG A 160 6.18 -26.37 -9.74
C ARG A 160 7.46 -25.88 -10.42
N PHE A 161 8.44 -25.41 -9.64
CA PHE A 161 9.70 -24.89 -10.15
C PHE A 161 10.90 -25.80 -9.84
N GLY A 162 10.71 -26.93 -9.15
CA GLY A 162 11.79 -27.87 -8.81
C GLY A 162 12.91 -27.26 -7.97
N SER A 163 12.69 -26.11 -7.34
CA SER A 163 13.72 -25.30 -6.69
C SER A 163 13.30 -24.90 -5.28
N SER A 164 14.29 -24.82 -4.40
CA SER A 164 14.11 -24.20 -3.10
C SER A 164 13.93 -22.68 -3.25
N PRO A 165 13.26 -22.00 -2.30
CA PRO A 165 13.09 -20.55 -2.38
C PRO A 165 14.41 -19.79 -2.50
N ASN A 166 15.47 -20.28 -1.85
CA ASN A 166 16.79 -19.66 -1.90
C ASN A 166 17.42 -19.79 -3.29
N GLU A 167 17.28 -20.95 -3.94
CA GLU A 167 17.76 -21.16 -5.31
C GLU A 167 17.00 -20.29 -6.31
N LEU A 168 15.66 -20.22 -6.16
CA LEU A 168 14.83 -19.40 -7.03
C LEU A 168 15.12 -17.89 -6.88
N LEU A 169 15.43 -17.44 -5.66
CA LEU A 169 15.86 -16.07 -5.38
C LEU A 169 17.29 -15.77 -5.86
N GLN A 170 18.14 -16.78 -6.02
CA GLN A 170 19.48 -16.62 -6.60
C GLN A 170 19.48 -16.62 -8.13
N ALA A 171 18.57 -17.37 -8.75
CA ALA A 171 18.49 -17.51 -10.22
C ALA A 171 17.79 -16.35 -10.93
N LEU A 172 16.85 -15.67 -10.25
CA LEU A 172 16.20 -14.44 -10.73
C LEU A 172 17.09 -13.21 -10.49
#